data_AF-A0A9E1NUA5-F1
#
_entry.id   AF-A0A9E1NUA5-F1
#
_cell.length_a   1.000
_cell.length_b   1.000
_cell.length_c   1.000
_cell.angle_alpha   90.00
_cell.angle_beta   90.00
_cell.angle_gamma   90.00
#
_symmetry.space_group_name_H-M   'P 1'
#
loop_
_entity.id
_entity.type
_entity.pdbx_description
1 polymer ?
#
loop_
_entity_poly.entity_id
_entity_poly.type
_entity_poly.pdbx_seq_one_letter_code
_entity_poly.pdbx_strand_id
1 'polypeptide(L)'
;MICVSRLNSRGLEYFKKYLNNLRENPDLKPPFEILENPDYSENFQDKAHVEQMDFQYRTHMVKYLSKALENLNTSLELENQGLWSWLSLFYFNQVCPEDLDRKRTPGMDYRHIPNVGYRYKHRHLLAGPFQVFKMYEERARLLLNGVVHTENKIHHELSTRQNFITNPSIVEVADALYFDKSKNKPKAGTQSKTRGGSLFRLITVIQQLELTYDLYSMNSEEILQLLPEEFDNWKDLQPVSS
;
A
#
# COMPACT_ATOMS: atom_id res chain seq x y z
N MET A 1 -18.60 16.12 -1.64
CA MET A 1 -17.21 16.56 -1.84
C MET A 1 -16.79 17.46 -0.67
N ILE A 2 -15.60 17.25 -0.10
CA ILE A 2 -15.03 18.05 0.98
C ILE A 2 -13.57 18.41 0.63
N CYS A 3 -13.13 19.60 1.01
CA CYS A 3 -11.72 20.00 0.87
C CYS A 3 -10.84 19.11 1.75
N VAL A 4 -9.76 18.60 1.15
CA VAL A 4 -8.73 17.85 1.87
C VAL A 4 -8.05 18.75 2.89
N SER A 5 -7.87 18.23 4.10
CA SER A 5 -7.13 18.89 5.18
C SER A 5 -6.00 17.98 5.68
N ARG A 6 -5.21 18.48 6.63
CA ARG A 6 -4.21 17.69 7.36
C ARG A 6 -4.46 17.79 8.86
N LEU A 7 -4.27 16.68 9.58
CA LEU A 7 -4.19 16.75 11.03
C LEU A 7 -2.93 17.53 11.43
N ASN A 8 -3.08 18.54 12.28
CA ASN A 8 -1.96 19.24 12.91
C ASN A 8 -1.39 18.39 14.06
N SER A 9 -0.37 18.89 14.77
CA SER A 9 0.27 18.13 15.86
C SER A 9 -0.72 17.70 16.96
N ARG A 10 -1.70 18.55 17.31
CA ARG A 10 -2.75 18.21 18.29
C ARG A 10 -3.71 17.16 17.73
N GLY A 11 -4.10 17.28 16.46
CA GLY A 11 -4.95 16.29 15.79
C GLY A 11 -4.29 14.91 15.70
N LEU A 12 -2.99 14.88 15.39
CA LEU A 12 -2.20 13.64 15.36
C LEU A 12 -2.11 12.99 16.74
N GLU A 13 -1.85 13.77 17.79
CA GLU A 13 -1.83 13.27 19.18
C GLU A 13 -3.20 12.74 19.60
N TYR A 14 -4.26 13.48 19.29
CA TYR A 14 -5.64 13.06 19.56
C TYR A 14 -5.94 11.74 18.86
N PHE A 15 -5.67 11.64 17.55
CA PHE A 15 -5.97 10.45 16.78
C PHE A 15 -5.17 9.25 17.27
N LYS A 16 -3.89 9.44 17.63
CA LYS A 16 -3.07 8.39 18.25
C LYS A 16 -3.65 7.91 19.59
N LYS A 17 -4.09 8.84 20.45
CA LYS A 17 -4.75 8.51 21.72
C LYS A 17 -6.05 7.74 21.49
N TYR A 18 -6.84 8.14 20.49
CA TYR A 18 -8.03 7.41 20.08
C TYR A 18 -7.70 5.98 19.64
N LEU A 19 -6.70 5.77 18.77
CA LEU A 19 -6.29 4.43 18.33
C LEU A 19 -5.85 3.53 19.51
N ASN A 20 -5.14 4.10 20.49
CA ASN A 20 -4.79 3.38 21.72
C ASN A 20 -6.03 2.98 22.51
N ASN A 21 -6.95 3.93 22.75
CA ASN A 21 -8.18 3.66 23.49
C ASN A 21 -9.08 2.65 22.77
N LEU A 22 -9.10 2.67 21.43
CA LEU A 22 -9.89 1.75 20.60
C LEU A 22 -9.41 0.30 20.71
N ARG A 23 -8.11 0.07 20.94
CA ARG A 23 -7.58 -1.30 21.19
C ARG A 23 -8.13 -1.88 22.48
N GLU A 24 -8.33 -1.04 23.50
CA GLU A 24 -8.88 -1.44 24.80
C GLU A 24 -10.41 -1.45 24.81
N ASN A 25 -11.04 -0.57 24.00
CA ASN A 25 -12.49 -0.40 23.91
C ASN A 25 -12.92 -0.42 22.44
N PRO A 26 -13.14 -1.61 21.84
CA PRO A 26 -13.37 -1.77 20.40
C PRO A 26 -14.65 -1.14 19.85
N ASP A 27 -15.55 -0.70 20.72
CA ASP A 27 -16.85 -0.07 20.38
C ASP A 27 -16.76 1.46 20.30
N LEU A 28 -15.59 2.05 20.54
CA LEU A 28 -15.42 3.50 20.47
C LEU A 28 -15.71 4.02 19.06
N LYS A 29 -16.49 5.12 19.01
CA LYS A 29 -16.81 5.79 17.76
C LYS A 29 -15.60 6.57 17.25
N PRO A 30 -15.33 6.58 15.93
CA PRO A 30 -14.26 7.39 15.36
C PRO A 30 -14.50 8.88 15.61
N PRO A 31 -13.44 9.65 15.95
CA PRO A 31 -13.56 11.06 16.30
C PRO A 31 -13.63 11.93 15.03
N PHE A 32 -14.67 11.75 14.21
CA PHE A 32 -14.81 12.47 12.95
C PHE A 32 -14.87 13.99 13.13
N GLU A 33 -15.28 14.47 14.30
CA GLU A 33 -15.34 15.90 14.63
C GLU A 33 -14.00 16.63 14.49
N ILE A 34 -12.86 15.93 14.64
CA ILE A 34 -11.55 16.57 14.53
C ILE A 34 -11.17 16.88 13.07
N LEU A 35 -11.86 16.30 12.08
CA LEU A 35 -11.57 16.49 10.66
C LEU A 35 -11.82 17.93 10.19
N GLU A 36 -12.79 18.61 10.80
CA GLU A 36 -13.22 19.97 10.45
C GLU A 36 -12.90 20.99 11.55
N ASN A 37 -12.45 20.54 12.73
CA ASN A 37 -12.12 21.41 13.84
C ASN A 37 -10.74 22.08 13.63
N PRO A 38 -10.64 23.42 13.58
CA PRO A 38 -9.39 24.14 13.33
C PRO A 38 -8.33 23.94 14.42
N ASP A 39 -8.70 23.52 15.64
CA ASP A 39 -7.75 23.18 16.68
C ASP A 39 -6.96 21.90 16.39
N TYR A 40 -7.49 21.02 15.53
CA TYR A 40 -6.93 19.69 15.24
C TYR A 40 -6.59 19.49 13.76
N SER A 41 -7.22 20.25 12.86
CA SER A 41 -7.04 20.15 11.41
C SER A 41 -6.76 21.50 10.78
N GLU A 42 -5.91 21.49 9.76
CA GLU A 42 -5.58 22.67 8.95
C GLU A 42 -5.93 22.38 7.50
N ASN A 43 -6.65 23.30 6.85
CA ASN A 43 -7.04 23.18 5.46
C ASN A 43 -5.79 23.11 4.56
N PHE A 44 -5.80 22.22 3.57
CA PHE A 44 -4.72 22.07 2.60
C PHE A 44 -4.84 23.07 1.43
N GLN A 45 -5.07 24.35 1.75
CA GLN A 45 -5.20 25.48 0.82
C GLN A 45 -6.19 25.25 -0.34
N ASP A 46 -7.26 24.48 -0.12
CA ASP A 46 -8.29 24.16 -1.11
C ASP A 46 -7.78 23.53 -2.42
N LYS A 47 -6.58 22.93 -2.40
CA LYS A 47 -5.95 22.38 -3.61
C LYS A 47 -6.57 21.05 -4.04
N ALA A 48 -7.17 20.29 -3.13
CA ALA A 48 -7.62 18.93 -3.37
C ALA A 48 -8.94 18.64 -2.67
N HIS A 49 -9.73 17.76 -3.26
CA HIS A 49 -11.09 17.46 -2.83
C HIS A 49 -11.34 15.96 -2.84
N VAL A 50 -12.04 15.47 -1.81
CA VAL A 50 -12.41 14.04 -1.70
C VAL A 50 -13.90 13.87 -1.38
N GLU A 51 -14.40 12.66 -1.60
CA GLU A 51 -15.78 12.23 -1.40
C GLU A 51 -15.80 10.92 -0.63
N GLN A 52 -16.87 10.67 0.11
CA GLN A 52 -17.09 9.37 0.74
C GLN A 52 -17.42 8.35 -0.35
N MET A 53 -16.39 7.63 -0.79
CA MET A 53 -16.42 6.60 -1.83
C MET A 53 -16.16 5.24 -1.19
N ASP A 54 -16.96 4.22 -1.52
CA ASP A 54 -16.73 2.85 -1.04
C ASP A 54 -15.76 2.08 -1.93
N PHE A 55 -14.58 1.77 -1.39
CA PHE A 55 -13.52 1.06 -2.09
C PHE A 55 -13.51 -0.42 -1.70
N GLN A 56 -14.03 -1.28 -2.59
CA GLN A 56 -13.87 -2.73 -2.42
C GLN A 56 -12.41 -3.17 -2.53
N TYR A 57 -11.66 -2.55 -3.46
CA TYR A 57 -10.29 -2.91 -3.77
C TYR A 57 -9.36 -1.71 -3.67
N ARG A 58 -8.15 -1.97 -3.20
CA ARG A 58 -7.07 -0.98 -3.09
C ARG A 58 -6.71 -0.35 -4.44
N THR A 59 -6.82 -1.08 -5.55
CA THR A 59 -6.60 -0.54 -6.91
C THR A 59 -7.58 0.60 -7.23
N HIS A 60 -8.85 0.48 -6.85
CA HIS A 60 -9.84 1.55 -7.04
C HIS A 60 -9.52 2.76 -6.16
N MET A 61 -9.16 2.50 -4.91
CA MET A 61 -8.77 3.53 -3.94
C MET A 61 -7.57 4.36 -4.42
N VAL A 62 -6.48 3.72 -4.88
CA VAL A 62 -5.29 4.47 -5.33
C VAL A 62 -5.54 5.26 -6.61
N LYS A 63 -6.34 4.73 -7.55
CA LYS A 63 -6.74 5.47 -8.77
C LYS A 63 -7.53 6.72 -8.42
N TYR A 64 -8.52 6.57 -7.53
CA TYR A 64 -9.32 7.68 -7.05
C TYR A 64 -8.45 8.73 -6.35
N LEU A 65 -7.64 8.33 -5.37
CA LEU A 65 -6.78 9.25 -4.62
C LEU A 65 -5.73 9.91 -5.52
N SER A 66 -5.19 9.21 -6.51
CA SER A 66 -4.23 9.80 -7.46
C SER A 66 -4.84 10.93 -8.28
N LYS A 67 -6.12 10.82 -8.64
CA LYS A 67 -6.85 11.89 -9.31
C LYS A 67 -7.25 13.01 -8.34
N ALA A 68 -7.82 12.64 -7.19
CA ALA A 68 -8.29 13.60 -6.18
C ALA A 68 -7.16 14.49 -5.62
N LEU A 69 -5.94 13.97 -5.56
CA LEU A 69 -4.76 14.65 -5.03
C LEU A 69 -3.81 15.16 -6.12
N GLU A 70 -4.22 15.19 -7.39
CA GLU A 70 -3.33 15.53 -8.52
C GLU A 70 -2.71 16.94 -8.41
N ASN A 71 -3.45 17.87 -7.81
CA ASN A 71 -3.02 19.24 -7.55
C ASN A 71 -2.07 19.38 -6.34
N LEU A 72 -1.92 18.32 -5.54
CA LEU A 72 -0.88 18.23 -4.51
C LEU A 72 0.38 17.68 -5.17
N ASN A 73 1.04 18.51 -5.97
CA ASN A 73 2.03 18.05 -6.93
C ASN A 73 3.45 17.95 -6.38
N THR A 74 3.70 18.30 -5.11
CA THR A 74 5.02 18.15 -4.51
C THR A 74 5.12 16.85 -3.70
N SER A 75 6.28 16.17 -3.83
CA SER A 75 6.59 15.00 -2.98
C SER A 75 6.44 15.33 -1.50
N LEU A 76 6.83 16.54 -1.08
CA LEU A 76 6.70 16.99 0.31
C LEU A 76 5.24 17.02 0.81
N GLU A 77 4.31 17.49 -0.03
CA GLU A 77 2.88 17.50 0.30
C GLU A 77 2.34 16.07 0.40
N LEU A 78 2.70 15.21 -0.55
CA LEU A 78 2.28 13.81 -0.59
C LEU A 78 2.98 12.91 0.43
N GLU A 79 4.02 13.39 1.11
CA GLU A 79 4.66 12.70 2.23
C GLU A 79 4.18 13.19 3.61
N ASN A 80 3.27 14.18 3.63
CA ASN A 80 2.79 14.78 4.86
C ASN A 80 2.03 13.77 5.74
N GLN A 81 2.52 13.55 6.96
CA GLN A 81 1.92 12.64 7.93
C GLN A 81 0.48 13.05 8.29
N GLY A 82 0.24 14.36 8.45
CA GLY A 82 -1.08 14.92 8.77
C GLY A 82 -2.11 14.68 7.68
N LEU A 83 -1.74 14.81 6.41
CA LEU A 83 -2.60 14.53 5.25
C LEU A 83 -3.08 13.07 5.27
N TRP A 84 -2.16 12.11 5.36
CA TRP A 84 -2.50 10.70 5.31
C TRP A 84 -3.24 10.22 6.56
N SER A 85 -2.95 10.81 7.72
CA SER A 85 -3.70 10.54 8.95
C SER A 85 -5.12 11.09 8.87
N TRP A 86 -5.29 12.30 8.30
CA TRP A 86 -6.60 12.88 8.02
C TRP A 86 -7.40 12.01 7.04
N LEU A 87 -6.81 11.57 5.93
CA LEU A 87 -7.46 10.67 4.98
C LEU A 87 -7.80 9.32 5.61
N SER A 88 -6.95 8.78 6.48
CA SER A 88 -7.22 7.52 7.19
C SER A 88 -8.41 7.65 8.13
N LEU A 89 -8.52 8.78 8.84
CA LEU A 89 -9.69 9.08 9.67
C LEU A 89 -10.94 9.38 8.82
N PHE A 90 -10.80 10.09 7.69
CA PHE A 90 -11.92 10.36 6.78
C PHE A 90 -12.53 9.07 6.21
N TYR A 91 -11.71 8.08 5.86
CA TYR A 91 -12.13 6.77 5.39
C TYR A 91 -12.11 5.69 6.49
N PHE A 92 -12.22 6.06 7.77
CA PHE A 92 -11.94 5.13 8.89
C PHE A 92 -12.81 3.87 8.86
N ASN A 93 -14.07 3.98 8.46
CA ASN A 93 -14.99 2.84 8.33
C ASN A 93 -14.54 1.80 7.27
N GLN A 94 -13.67 2.20 6.33
CA GLN A 94 -13.17 1.30 5.28
C GLN A 94 -11.75 0.79 5.55
N VAL A 95 -10.91 1.57 6.25
CA VAL A 95 -9.57 1.12 6.66
C VAL A 95 -9.57 0.37 8.00
N CYS A 96 -10.62 0.55 8.80
CA CYS A 96 -10.88 -0.10 10.07
C CYS A 96 -12.40 -0.40 10.22
N PRO A 97 -12.94 -1.31 9.39
CA PRO A 97 -14.35 -1.67 9.43
C PRO A 97 -14.72 -2.35 10.73
N GLU A 98 -16.01 -2.29 11.07
CA GLU A 98 -16.61 -3.10 12.12
C GLU A 98 -16.65 -4.57 11.70
N ASP A 99 -16.42 -5.47 12.66
CA ASP A 99 -16.71 -6.90 12.51
C ASP A 99 -18.21 -7.20 12.74
N LEU A 100 -18.57 -8.48 12.78
CA LEU A 100 -19.94 -8.93 12.99
C LEU A 100 -20.52 -8.50 14.37
N ASP A 101 -19.66 -8.25 15.35
CA ASP A 101 -20.03 -7.81 16.70
C ASP A 101 -19.98 -6.28 16.85
N ARG A 102 -19.86 -5.54 15.73
CA ARG A 102 -19.71 -4.08 15.68
C ARG A 102 -18.43 -3.53 16.31
N LYS A 103 -17.40 -4.37 16.43
CA LYS A 103 -16.11 -4.01 17.02
C LYS A 103 -15.07 -3.67 15.96
N ARG A 104 -14.13 -2.78 16.29
CA ARG A 104 -13.02 -2.40 15.41
C ARG A 104 -11.68 -2.86 15.95
N THR A 105 -10.81 -3.33 15.05
CA THR A 105 -9.42 -3.69 15.38
C THR A 105 -8.44 -2.83 14.57
N PRO A 106 -7.96 -1.70 15.11
CA PRO A 106 -7.07 -0.80 14.37
C PRO A 106 -5.69 -1.41 14.09
N GLY A 107 -5.30 -2.48 14.78
CA GLY A 107 -3.93 -3.01 14.70
C GLY A 107 -2.94 -1.95 15.16
N MET A 108 -1.77 -1.83 14.53
CA MET A 108 -0.73 -0.88 14.93
C MET A 108 -0.93 0.52 14.33
N ASP A 109 -0.43 1.57 15.02
CA ASP A 109 -0.59 2.98 14.63
C ASP A 109 -0.18 3.25 13.18
N TYR A 110 0.90 2.63 12.69
CA TYR A 110 1.42 2.86 11.34
C TYR A 110 0.44 2.54 10.21
N ARG A 111 -0.64 1.79 10.49
CA ARG A 111 -1.71 1.52 9.52
C ARG A 111 -2.54 2.77 9.23
N HIS A 112 -2.60 3.70 10.18
CA HIS A 112 -3.47 4.89 10.16
C HIS A 112 -2.74 6.22 10.29
N ILE A 113 -1.55 6.23 10.90
CA ILE A 113 -0.70 7.40 11.05
C ILE A 113 0.66 7.01 10.47
N PRO A 114 1.08 7.55 9.30
CA PRO A 114 2.36 7.17 8.71
C PRO A 114 3.50 7.37 9.70
N ASN A 115 4.40 6.39 9.82
CA ASN A 115 5.54 6.53 10.71
C ASN A 115 6.53 7.56 10.16
N VAL A 116 7.20 8.30 11.05
CA VAL A 116 8.31 9.20 10.70
C VAL A 116 9.53 8.31 10.45
N GLY A 117 9.79 7.98 9.18
CA GLY A 117 10.93 7.17 8.74
C GLY A 117 10.55 6.03 7.79
N TYR A 118 11.55 5.43 7.15
CA TYR A 118 11.33 4.48 6.05
C TYR A 118 10.71 3.14 6.49
N ARG A 119 11.10 2.62 7.67
CA ARG A 119 10.87 1.23 8.08
C ARG A 119 9.41 0.75 8.03
N TYR A 120 8.44 1.64 8.22
CA TYR A 120 7.03 1.28 8.30
C TYR A 120 6.10 2.13 7.43
N LYS A 121 6.64 3.06 6.63
CA LYS A 121 5.83 3.99 5.81
C LYS A 121 4.93 3.24 4.82
N HIS A 122 5.45 2.16 4.23
CA HIS A 122 4.74 1.31 3.28
C HIS A 122 3.57 0.52 3.88
N ARG A 123 3.51 0.40 5.21
CA ARG A 123 2.46 -0.36 5.92
C ARG A 123 1.20 0.47 6.18
N HIS A 124 1.25 1.77 5.92
CA HIS A 124 0.07 2.62 5.99
C HIS A 124 -0.94 2.22 4.90
N LEU A 125 -2.22 2.04 5.28
CA LEU A 125 -3.22 1.40 4.42
C LEU A 125 -3.59 2.23 3.17
N LEU A 126 -3.43 3.56 3.24
CA LEU A 126 -3.65 4.49 2.12
C LEU A 126 -2.34 4.95 1.45
N ALA A 127 -1.49 5.65 2.21
CA ALA A 127 -0.20 6.18 1.76
C ALA A 127 0.74 5.15 1.12
N GLY A 128 0.88 3.96 1.73
CA GLY A 128 1.77 2.91 1.23
C GLY A 128 1.42 2.48 -0.20
N PRO A 129 0.20 1.99 -0.47
CA PRO A 129 -0.18 1.63 -1.82
C PRO A 129 -0.33 2.83 -2.76
N PHE A 130 -0.66 4.02 -2.27
CA PHE A 130 -0.63 5.22 -3.11
C PHE A 130 0.79 5.51 -3.65
N GLN A 131 1.82 5.41 -2.80
CA GLN A 131 3.22 5.58 -3.25
C GLN A 131 3.61 4.55 -4.30
N VAL A 132 3.23 3.29 -4.10
CA VAL A 132 3.43 2.23 -5.10
C VAL A 132 2.74 2.57 -6.43
N PHE A 133 1.49 3.03 -6.36
CA PHE A 133 0.76 3.43 -7.57
C PHE A 133 1.41 4.62 -8.27
N LYS A 134 1.93 5.61 -7.54
CA LYS A 134 2.65 6.74 -8.14
C LYS A 134 3.97 6.33 -8.81
N MET A 135 4.62 5.26 -8.35
CA MET A 135 5.84 4.74 -8.96
C MET A 135 5.57 3.84 -10.18
N TYR A 136 4.53 3.02 -10.13
CA TYR A 136 4.37 1.89 -11.05
C TYR A 136 3.03 1.82 -11.77
N GLU A 137 2.03 2.58 -11.33
CA GLU A 137 0.66 2.57 -11.83
C GLU A 137 0.12 1.13 -11.92
N GLU A 138 -0.39 0.73 -13.09
CA GLU A 138 -0.95 -0.61 -13.35
C GLU A 138 0.12 -1.71 -13.44
N ARG A 139 1.42 -1.39 -13.36
CA ARG A 139 2.50 -2.39 -13.42
C ARG A 139 2.74 -3.10 -12.09
N ALA A 140 2.20 -2.57 -10.99
CA ALA A 140 2.35 -3.14 -9.64
C ALA A 140 1.07 -3.84 -9.13
N ARG A 141 0.36 -4.58 -9.99
CA ARG A 141 -0.93 -5.24 -9.64
C ARG A 141 -0.79 -6.14 -8.42
N LEU A 142 0.30 -6.89 -8.34
CA LEU A 142 0.64 -7.76 -7.23
C LEU A 142 0.72 -7.01 -5.90
N LEU A 143 1.29 -5.79 -5.91
CA LEU A 143 1.48 -4.95 -4.73
C LEU A 143 0.22 -4.18 -4.36
N LEU A 144 -0.63 -3.87 -5.35
CA LEU A 144 -1.89 -3.16 -5.16
C LEU A 144 -3.10 -4.08 -4.95
N ASN A 145 -2.93 -5.39 -5.00
CA ASN A 145 -4.00 -6.36 -4.80
C ASN A 145 -4.59 -6.32 -3.37
N GLY A 146 -5.87 -6.66 -3.27
CA GLY A 146 -6.58 -6.93 -2.01
C GLY A 146 -7.46 -5.78 -1.52
N VAL A 147 -8.14 -6.04 -0.41
CA VAL A 147 -9.07 -5.10 0.25
C VAL A 147 -8.32 -4.01 1.01
N VAL A 148 -8.98 -2.86 1.21
CA VAL A 148 -8.37 -1.63 1.75
C VAL A 148 -7.98 -1.76 3.23
N HIS A 149 -8.77 -2.46 4.05
CA HIS A 149 -8.53 -2.60 5.49
C HIS A 149 -7.40 -3.59 5.86
N THR A 150 -6.81 -4.33 4.92
CA THR A 150 -5.75 -5.29 5.23
C THR A 150 -4.43 -4.90 4.61
N GLU A 151 -3.31 -5.10 5.31
CA GLU A 151 -1.99 -4.97 4.71
C GLU A 151 -1.75 -6.02 3.62
N ASN A 152 -1.11 -5.62 2.52
CA ASN A 152 -0.64 -6.58 1.52
C ASN A 152 0.74 -7.10 1.94
N LYS A 153 0.81 -8.37 2.33
CA LYS A 153 2.05 -9.03 2.75
C LYS A 153 3.12 -9.08 1.66
N ILE A 154 2.74 -9.23 0.40
CA ILE A 154 3.69 -9.22 -0.73
C ILE A 154 4.31 -7.83 -0.87
N HIS A 155 3.47 -6.80 -0.81
CA HIS A 155 3.92 -5.41 -0.76
C HIS A 155 4.84 -5.17 0.45
N HIS A 156 4.49 -5.70 1.63
CA HIS A 156 5.36 -5.61 2.81
C HIS A 156 6.75 -6.21 2.57
N GLU A 157 6.81 -7.45 2.07
CA GLU A 157 8.08 -8.13 1.82
C GLU A 157 8.94 -7.35 0.83
N LEU A 158 8.40 -6.90 -0.31
CA LEU A 158 9.22 -6.16 -1.27
C LEU A 158 9.63 -4.77 -0.76
N SER A 159 8.71 -4.02 -0.13
CA SER A 159 8.98 -2.65 0.31
C SER A 159 9.91 -2.54 1.52
N THR A 160 10.13 -3.62 2.27
CA THR A 160 11.20 -3.63 3.30
C THR A 160 12.61 -3.59 2.69
N ARG A 161 12.74 -3.80 1.37
CA ARG A 161 14.00 -3.86 0.64
C ARG A 161 14.02 -2.72 -0.39
N GLN A 162 14.76 -1.65 -0.09
CA GLN A 162 14.79 -0.45 -0.92
C GLN A 162 15.04 -0.77 -2.40
N ASN A 163 16.08 -1.56 -2.70
CA ASN A 163 16.44 -1.90 -4.08
C ASN A 163 15.34 -2.63 -4.84
N PHE A 164 14.49 -3.39 -4.15
CA PHE A 164 13.38 -4.11 -4.80
C PHE A 164 12.27 -3.15 -5.17
N ILE A 165 11.91 -2.26 -4.25
CA ILE A 165 10.77 -1.36 -4.45
C ILE A 165 11.12 -0.12 -5.27
N THR A 166 12.40 0.17 -5.53
CA THR A 166 12.82 1.26 -6.44
C THR A 166 13.30 0.79 -7.81
N ASN A 167 13.44 -0.52 -8.02
CA ASN A 167 13.78 -1.08 -9.32
C ASN A 167 12.49 -1.53 -10.05
N PRO A 168 12.07 -0.83 -11.12
CA PRO A 168 10.85 -1.17 -11.87
C PRO A 168 10.90 -2.59 -12.46
N SER A 169 12.05 -3.01 -12.97
CA SER A 169 12.23 -4.32 -13.58
C SER A 169 11.99 -5.45 -12.57
N ILE A 170 12.45 -5.29 -11.31
CA ILE A 170 12.20 -6.27 -10.23
C ILE A 170 10.70 -6.34 -9.88
N VAL A 171 10.02 -5.20 -9.80
CA VAL A 171 8.57 -5.15 -9.54
C VAL A 171 7.79 -5.84 -10.66
N GLU A 172 8.16 -5.58 -11.91
CA GLU A 172 7.56 -6.21 -13.09
C GLU A 172 7.80 -7.72 -13.14
N VAL A 173 9.02 -8.18 -12.82
CA VAL A 173 9.35 -9.62 -12.69
C VAL A 173 8.45 -10.28 -11.64
N ALA A 174 8.32 -9.67 -10.46
CA ALA A 174 7.47 -10.21 -9.40
C ALA A 174 5.99 -10.28 -9.85
N ASP A 175 5.49 -9.22 -10.49
CA ASP A 175 4.12 -9.18 -11.01
C ASP A 175 3.88 -10.27 -12.07
N ALA A 176 4.80 -10.42 -13.02
CA ALA A 176 4.73 -11.43 -14.08
C ALA A 176 4.70 -12.87 -13.52
N LEU A 177 5.57 -13.16 -12.56
CA LEU A 177 5.65 -14.49 -11.96
C LEU A 177 4.44 -14.81 -11.08
N TYR A 178 3.93 -13.84 -10.32
CA TYR A 178 3.02 -14.13 -9.21
C TYR A 178 1.60 -13.61 -9.35
N PHE A 179 1.30 -12.73 -10.30
CA PHE A 179 -0.06 -12.24 -10.48
C PHE A 179 -0.85 -13.11 -11.47
N ASP A 180 -2.00 -13.63 -11.05
CA ASP A 180 -2.95 -14.32 -11.92
C ASP A 180 -3.94 -13.29 -12.48
N LYS A 181 -3.71 -12.87 -13.74
CA LYS A 181 -4.56 -11.88 -14.42
C LYS A 181 -6.01 -12.35 -14.56
N SER A 182 -6.25 -13.63 -14.81
CA SER A 182 -7.61 -14.17 -15.00
C SER A 182 -8.44 -14.11 -13.73
N LYS A 183 -7.80 -14.31 -12.58
CA LYS A 183 -8.45 -14.30 -11.26
C LYS A 183 -8.27 -12.98 -10.51
N ASN A 184 -7.57 -12.02 -11.12
CA ASN A 184 -7.22 -10.72 -10.54
C ASN A 184 -6.66 -10.83 -9.11
N LYS A 185 -5.74 -11.79 -8.88
CA LYS A 185 -5.18 -12.07 -7.54
C LYS A 185 -3.81 -12.76 -7.62
N PRO A 186 -3.01 -12.79 -6.54
CA PRO A 186 -1.77 -13.57 -6.49
C PRO A 186 -2.02 -15.08 -6.72
N LYS A 187 -1.12 -15.72 -7.46
CA LYS A 187 -1.10 -17.17 -7.68
C LYS A 187 -0.99 -17.91 -6.35
N ALA A 188 -1.62 -19.09 -6.27
CA ALA A 188 -1.57 -19.90 -5.07
C ALA A 188 -0.12 -20.31 -4.75
N GLY A 189 0.30 -20.15 -3.50
CA GLY A 189 1.65 -20.49 -3.05
C GLY A 189 2.71 -19.40 -3.25
N THR A 190 2.38 -18.21 -3.78
CA THR A 190 3.34 -17.10 -3.93
C THR A 190 4.11 -16.82 -2.63
N GLN A 191 3.43 -16.86 -1.49
CA GLN A 191 4.03 -16.63 -0.16
C GLN A 191 4.40 -17.93 0.56
N SER A 192 4.57 -19.06 -0.15
CA SER A 192 5.03 -20.31 0.46
C SER A 192 6.49 -20.19 0.91
N LYS A 193 6.78 -20.68 2.13
CA LYS A 193 8.15 -20.73 2.65
C LYS A 193 8.95 -21.94 2.17
N THR A 194 8.29 -22.91 1.55
CA THR A 194 8.90 -24.21 1.18
C THR A 194 8.82 -24.53 -0.30
N ARG A 195 7.95 -23.86 -1.06
CA ARG A 195 7.79 -24.11 -2.50
C ARG A 195 8.92 -23.43 -3.29
N GLY A 196 9.56 -24.16 -4.18
CA GLY A 196 10.53 -23.62 -5.14
C GLY A 196 9.97 -22.47 -5.97
N GLY A 197 10.80 -21.47 -6.23
CA GLY A 197 10.41 -20.27 -6.99
C GLY A 197 9.36 -19.37 -6.32
N SER A 198 9.03 -19.56 -5.03
CA SER A 198 8.14 -18.63 -4.31
C SER A 198 8.73 -17.23 -4.18
N LEU A 199 7.93 -16.25 -3.72
CA LEU A 199 8.38 -14.86 -3.52
C LEU A 199 9.63 -14.77 -2.65
N PHE A 200 9.71 -15.57 -1.58
CA PHE A 200 10.89 -15.58 -0.70
C PHE A 200 12.13 -16.11 -1.41
N ARG A 201 11.93 -17.05 -2.33
CA ARG A 201 13.01 -17.58 -3.16
C ARG A 201 13.43 -16.59 -4.23
N LEU A 202 12.49 -15.87 -4.87
CA LEU A 202 12.81 -14.75 -5.77
C LEU A 202 13.66 -13.71 -5.06
N ILE A 203 13.24 -13.30 -3.86
CA ILE A 203 14.00 -12.33 -3.05
C ILE A 203 15.44 -12.79 -2.85
N THR A 204 15.64 -14.06 -2.50
CA THR A 204 16.99 -14.59 -2.27
C THR A 204 17.80 -14.64 -3.56
N VAL A 205 17.20 -15.05 -4.69
CA VAL A 205 17.89 -15.09 -6.00
C VAL A 205 18.25 -13.70 -6.47
N ILE A 206 17.34 -12.73 -6.40
CA ILE A 206 17.61 -11.34 -6.78
C ILE A 206 18.76 -10.76 -5.95
N GLN A 207 18.76 -10.96 -4.63
CA GLN A 207 19.86 -10.53 -3.77
C GLN A 207 21.20 -11.19 -4.11
N GLN A 208 21.19 -12.42 -4.61
CA GLN A 208 22.40 -13.08 -5.12
C GLN A 208 22.85 -12.47 -6.45
N LEU A 209 21.92 -12.20 -7.37
CA LEU A 209 22.21 -11.58 -8.67
C LEU A 209 22.72 -10.14 -8.53
N GLU A 210 22.26 -9.37 -7.54
CA GLU A 210 22.76 -8.01 -7.24
C GLU A 210 24.27 -7.97 -6.95
N LEU A 211 24.89 -9.10 -6.60
CA LEU A 211 26.35 -9.17 -6.36
C LEU A 211 27.17 -9.26 -7.64
N THR A 212 26.57 -9.66 -8.76
CA THR A 212 27.27 -9.95 -10.01
C THR A 212 26.70 -9.23 -11.23
N TYR A 213 25.47 -8.73 -11.15
CA TYR A 213 24.77 -8.04 -12.22
C TYR A 213 24.34 -6.65 -11.76
N ASP A 214 24.42 -5.67 -12.67
CA ASP A 214 23.78 -4.37 -12.49
C ASP A 214 22.29 -4.48 -12.86
N LEU A 215 21.47 -4.93 -11.90
CA LEU A 215 20.04 -5.14 -12.14
C LEU A 215 19.27 -3.83 -12.46
N TYR A 216 19.84 -2.65 -12.23
CA TYR A 216 19.20 -1.38 -12.57
C TYR A 216 19.33 -1.02 -14.06
N SER A 217 20.32 -1.57 -14.76
CA SER A 217 20.45 -1.41 -16.22
C SER A 217 19.72 -2.48 -17.03
N MET A 218 19.16 -3.50 -16.36
CA MET A 218 18.44 -4.60 -17.00
C MET A 218 16.93 -4.36 -17.06
N ASN A 219 16.30 -4.82 -18.14
CA ASN A 219 14.84 -4.90 -18.24
C ASN A 219 14.29 -6.17 -17.56
N SER A 220 12.97 -6.27 -17.44
CA SER A 220 12.32 -7.37 -16.72
C SER A 220 12.48 -8.72 -17.44
N GLU A 221 12.53 -8.76 -18.78
CA GLU A 221 12.79 -9.97 -19.56
C GLU A 221 14.20 -10.51 -19.34
N GLU A 222 15.22 -9.65 -19.33
CA GLU A 222 16.61 -10.03 -19.07
C GLU A 222 16.77 -10.60 -17.65
N ILE A 223 16.13 -9.98 -16.65
CA ILE A 223 16.14 -10.50 -15.27
C ILE A 223 15.44 -11.87 -15.21
N LEU A 224 14.30 -12.05 -15.89
CA LEU A 224 13.57 -13.32 -15.95
C LEU A 224 14.41 -14.46 -16.55
N GLN A 225 15.30 -14.16 -17.49
CA GLN A 225 16.21 -15.13 -18.11
C GLN A 225 17.36 -15.57 -17.18
N LEU A 226 17.74 -14.73 -16.21
CA LEU A 226 18.73 -15.09 -15.19
C LEU A 226 18.16 -15.96 -14.07
N LEU A 227 16.84 -16.06 -13.94
CA LEU A 227 16.22 -16.84 -12.88
C LEU A 227 16.41 -18.35 -13.10
N PRO A 228 16.71 -19.12 -12.04
CA PRO A 228 16.81 -20.58 -12.14
C PRO A 228 15.53 -21.27 -12.61
N GLU A 229 15.64 -22.52 -13.06
CA GLU A 229 14.50 -23.33 -13.57
C GLU A 229 13.35 -23.50 -12.56
N GLU A 230 13.60 -23.33 -11.25
CA GLU A 230 12.55 -23.37 -10.23
C GLU A 230 11.44 -22.32 -10.43
N PHE A 231 11.72 -21.26 -11.20
CA PHE A 231 10.76 -20.21 -11.56
C PHE A 231 9.93 -20.54 -12.81
N ASP A 232 10.28 -21.56 -13.60
CA ASP A 232 9.60 -21.83 -14.89
C ASP A 232 8.12 -22.20 -14.68
N ASN A 233 7.82 -22.95 -13.63
CA ASN A 233 6.44 -23.28 -13.23
C ASN A 233 5.60 -22.05 -12.83
N TRP A 234 6.21 -20.88 -12.69
CA TRP A 234 5.54 -19.62 -12.40
C TRP A 234 5.37 -18.74 -13.64
N LYS A 235 6.18 -18.94 -14.69
CA LYS A 235 6.12 -18.18 -15.94
C LYS A 235 4.82 -18.49 -16.71
N ASP A 236 4.37 -19.75 -16.67
CA ASP A 236 3.19 -20.20 -17.40
C ASP A 236 2.03 -20.61 -16.49
N LEU A 237 1.12 -19.67 -16.22
CA LEU A 237 -0.27 -19.97 -15.92
C LEU A 237 -1.18 -18.85 -16.47
N GLN A 238 -1.18 -18.67 -17.79
CA GLN A 238 -2.37 -18.28 -18.58
C GLN A 238 -2.21 -18.82 -20.02
N PRO A 239 -3.16 -19.61 -20.55
CA PRO A 239 -3.26 -19.77 -21.99
C PRO A 239 -3.61 -18.40 -22.61
N VAL A 240 -2.87 -18.02 -23.63
CA VAL A 240 -3.26 -16.90 -24.50
C VAL A 240 -4.46 -17.39 -25.30
N SER A 241 -5.67 -16.94 -24.95
CA SER A 241 -6.84 -17.09 -25.81
C SER A 241 -6.55 -16.36 -27.12
N SER A 242 -6.63 -17.11 -28.22
CA SER A 242 -6.55 -16.65 -29.61
C SER A 242 -7.69 -15.69 -29.95
#